data_AF-A0A2V7CU41-F1
#
_entry.id   AF-A0A2V7CU41-F1
#
_cell.length_a   1.000
_cell.length_b   1.000
_cell.length_c   1.000
_cell.angle_alpha   90.00
_cell.angle_beta   90.00
_cell.angle_gamma   90.00
#
_symmetry.space_group_name_H-M   'P 1'
#
loop_
_entity.id
_entity.type
_entity.pdbx_description
1 polymer ?
#
loop_
_entity_poly.entity_id
_entity_poly.type
_entity_poly.pdbx_seq_one_letter_code
_entity_poly.pdbx_strand_id
1 'polypeptide(L)'
;MRTIAVVNQKGGCGKTITSINLAAFLAREQKRVLLVDMDPQGHATLGVLSGSVGTPTMYEVFVTERGGQPTRLRDITRSARENLDVAPSDIRLSVIPERLTGVAGRETVLADNLAEVRGRYDFAIVDCPPNIGLLTLNALRACLEAIVPMDPSFFSLHGLGKQLETFDALEKQTGHRITPRALLTLYSGRTPFVRAIVDEIRSHLDGRYFETVIRYSVKLAEAASHGLPIAHYARYCAGYEDYQALTAEVLQQDAESPKRERITLADVGTARDDESGRPLTPAVTQTGVMFTLEAPDAARVQLAGDFNGWVLDGNDMNPVGRVWEKVVKLQPGRYRYRYVVDGVWQRDPRNPVVEPSSYGGHDSVLVVDEQLAEWDPTGEQKTRISA
;
A
#
# COMPACT_ATOMS: atom_id res chain seq x y z
N MET A 1 -4.70 9.87 -5.41
CA MET A 1 -3.30 9.47 -5.62
C MET A 1 -3.00 8.18 -4.87
N ARG A 2 -2.70 7.11 -5.62
CA ARG A 2 -2.11 5.87 -5.15
C ARG A 2 -0.58 5.99 -5.24
N THR A 3 0.14 5.65 -4.17
CA THR A 3 1.59 5.85 -4.05
C THR A 3 2.31 4.52 -3.94
N ILE A 4 3.21 4.26 -4.89
CA ILE A 4 3.88 2.97 -5.07
C ILE A 4 5.40 3.19 -5.09
N ALA A 5 6.11 2.64 -4.11
CA ALA A 5 7.56 2.61 -4.10
C ALA A 5 8.08 1.42 -4.92
N VAL A 6 9.15 1.60 -5.69
CA VAL A 6 9.85 0.50 -6.37
C VAL A 6 11.19 0.32 -5.70
N VAL A 7 11.34 -0.76 -4.92
CA VAL A 7 12.42 -0.88 -3.93
C VAL A 7 13.02 -2.28 -3.87
N ASN A 8 14.35 -2.34 -3.80
CA ASN A 8 15.14 -3.56 -3.58
C ASN A 8 16.59 -3.16 -3.31
N GLN A 9 17.20 -3.81 -2.31
CA GLN A 9 18.61 -3.66 -1.93
C GLN A 9 19.59 -4.15 -3.01
N LYS A 10 19.15 -5.05 -3.89
CA LYS A 10 19.98 -5.56 -4.97
C LYS A 10 20.08 -4.53 -6.10
N GLY A 11 21.30 -4.22 -6.52
CA GLY A 11 21.55 -3.49 -7.77
C GLY A 11 21.16 -4.34 -8.99
N GLY A 12 20.64 -3.71 -10.05
CA GLY A 12 20.39 -4.40 -11.32
C GLY A 12 19.16 -5.32 -11.38
N CYS A 13 18.30 -5.36 -10.36
CA CYS A 13 17.07 -6.17 -10.37
C CYS A 13 15.88 -5.54 -11.17
N GLY A 14 16.12 -4.42 -11.86
CA GLY A 14 15.10 -3.79 -12.70
C GLY A 14 14.22 -2.74 -12.03
N LYS A 15 14.60 -2.18 -10.87
CA LYS A 15 13.88 -1.07 -10.20
C LYS A 15 13.55 0.09 -11.12
N THR A 16 14.57 0.81 -11.58
CA THR A 16 14.41 1.98 -12.45
C THR A 16 13.67 1.65 -13.74
N ILE A 17 13.96 0.51 -14.37
CA ILE A 17 13.24 0.07 -15.58
C ILE A 17 11.76 -0.16 -15.27
N THR A 18 11.44 -0.74 -14.12
CA THR A 18 10.05 -0.92 -13.66
C THR A 18 9.39 0.42 -13.42
N SER A 19 10.05 1.32 -12.69
CA SER A 19 9.55 2.66 -12.37
C SER A 19 9.22 3.46 -13.63
N ILE A 20 10.14 3.52 -14.59
CA ILE A 20 9.97 4.22 -15.87
C ILE A 20 8.79 3.64 -16.65
N ASN A 21 8.77 2.32 -16.84
CA ASN A 21 7.83 1.70 -17.77
C ASN A 21 6.43 1.59 -17.17
N LEU A 22 6.29 1.23 -15.88
CA LEU A 22 5.00 1.25 -15.20
C LEU A 22 4.39 2.66 -15.25
N ALA A 23 5.17 3.69 -14.95
CA ALA A 23 4.70 5.08 -15.02
C ALA A 23 4.24 5.47 -16.43
N ALA A 24 5.03 5.11 -17.46
CA ALA A 24 4.69 5.40 -18.84
C ALA A 24 3.45 4.66 -19.34
N PHE A 25 3.25 3.39 -18.97
CA PHE A 25 2.05 2.65 -19.36
C PHE A 25 0.81 3.11 -18.60
N LEU A 26 0.91 3.44 -17.30
CA LEU A 26 -0.19 4.07 -16.56
C LEU A 26 -0.62 5.40 -17.22
N ALA A 27 0.34 6.23 -17.66
CA ALA A 27 0.05 7.47 -18.38
C ALA A 27 -0.64 7.23 -19.74
N ARG A 28 -0.27 6.15 -20.45
CA ARG A 28 -0.94 5.73 -21.69
C ARG A 28 -2.39 5.32 -21.47
N GLU A 29 -2.69 4.72 -20.33
CA GLU A 29 -4.04 4.42 -19.84
C GLU A 29 -4.76 5.66 -19.25
N GLN A 30 -4.34 6.86 -19.66
CA GLN A 30 -4.94 8.16 -19.31
C GLN A 30 -4.95 8.47 -17.81
N LYS A 31 -4.03 7.88 -17.04
CA LYS A 31 -3.82 8.25 -15.63
C LYS A 31 -2.81 9.39 -15.55
N ARG A 32 -3.05 10.37 -14.68
CA ARG A 32 -2.06 11.41 -14.36
C ARG A 32 -1.02 10.81 -13.43
N VAL A 33 0.22 10.67 -13.90
CA VAL A 33 1.29 9.97 -13.18
C VAL A 33 2.42 10.93 -12.84
N LEU A 34 2.88 10.86 -11.59
CA LEU A 34 4.14 11.45 -11.16
C LEU A 34 5.19 10.36 -10.93
N LEU A 35 6.29 10.39 -11.67
CA LEU A 35 7.48 9.59 -11.39
C LEU A 35 8.43 10.40 -10.50
N VAL A 36 8.73 9.92 -9.29
CA VAL A 36 9.69 10.55 -8.37
C VAL A 36 10.98 9.75 -8.39
N ASP A 37 12.07 10.37 -8.84
CA ASP A 37 13.40 9.75 -8.79
C ASP A 37 14.06 10.07 -7.44
N MET A 38 14.30 9.05 -6.63
CA MET A 38 14.97 9.18 -5.34
C MET A 38 16.39 8.59 -5.35
N ASP A 39 16.87 8.11 -6.50
CA ASP A 39 18.24 7.61 -6.64
C ASP A 39 19.17 8.77 -7.04
N PRO A 40 20.25 9.05 -6.28
CA PRO A 40 21.25 10.04 -6.69
C PRO A 40 21.87 9.80 -8.07
N GLN A 41 21.78 8.58 -8.62
CA GLN A 41 22.24 8.31 -10.00
C GLN A 41 21.35 8.91 -11.08
N GLY A 42 20.10 9.29 -10.76
CA GLY A 42 19.21 9.97 -11.72
C GLY A 42 18.78 9.12 -12.91
N HIS A 43 18.85 7.79 -12.81
CA HIS A 43 18.57 6.93 -13.95
C HIS A 43 17.09 6.94 -14.37
N ALA A 44 16.15 7.11 -13.44
CA ALA A 44 14.73 7.22 -13.81
C ALA A 44 14.48 8.53 -14.56
N THR A 45 15.09 9.61 -14.07
CA THR A 45 15.10 10.94 -14.67
C THR A 45 15.62 10.90 -16.10
N LEU A 46 16.82 10.33 -16.30
CA LEU A 46 17.42 10.17 -17.63
C LEU A 46 16.61 9.26 -18.55
N GLY A 47 15.92 8.26 -17.98
CA GLY A 47 15.10 7.31 -18.73
C GLY A 47 13.78 7.88 -19.27
N VAL A 48 13.37 9.08 -18.84
CA VAL A 48 12.13 9.73 -19.29
C VAL A 48 12.32 11.13 -19.86
N LEU A 49 13.41 11.83 -19.49
CA LEU A 49 13.74 13.15 -20.01
C LEU A 49 14.86 13.07 -21.04
N SER A 50 14.66 13.73 -22.18
CA SER A 50 15.73 13.97 -23.15
C SER A 50 16.43 15.29 -22.81
N GLY A 51 17.74 15.25 -22.52
CA GLY A 51 18.57 16.46 -22.30
C GLY A 51 19.14 16.60 -20.89
N SER A 52 19.68 17.78 -20.57
CA SER A 52 20.29 18.03 -19.27
C SER A 52 19.23 18.16 -18.18
N VAL A 53 19.49 17.50 -17.04
CA VAL A 53 18.72 17.71 -15.82
C VAL A 53 19.15 19.05 -15.24
N GLY A 54 18.45 20.12 -15.60
CA GLY A 54 18.63 21.44 -14.97
C GLY A 54 18.34 21.41 -13.46
N THR A 55 18.54 22.52 -12.77
CA THR A 55 18.11 22.73 -11.38
C THR A 55 16.84 23.60 -11.36
N PRO A 56 16.00 23.51 -10.31
CA PRO A 56 16.08 22.62 -9.14
C PRO A 56 15.70 21.15 -9.42
N THR A 57 16.08 20.25 -8.51
CA THR A 57 15.79 18.80 -8.48
C THR A 57 15.30 18.39 -7.09
N MET A 58 15.11 17.08 -6.85
CA MET A 58 14.73 16.54 -5.55
C MET A 58 15.70 16.98 -4.43
N TYR A 59 16.95 17.34 -4.74
CA TYR A 59 17.89 17.86 -3.74
C TYR A 59 17.34 19.11 -3.02
N GLU A 60 16.83 20.10 -3.77
CA GLU A 60 16.26 21.32 -3.20
C GLU A 60 14.98 21.07 -2.39
N VAL A 61 14.26 19.97 -2.65
CA VAL A 61 13.09 19.58 -1.84
C VAL A 61 13.51 19.11 -0.44
N PHE A 62 14.69 18.48 -0.32
CA PHE A 62 15.23 18.05 0.97
C PHE A 62 16.00 19.14 1.73
N VAL A 63 16.52 20.15 1.03
CA VAL A 63 17.36 21.19 1.62
C VAL A 63 16.70 22.55 1.44
N THR A 64 16.29 23.15 2.55
CA THR A 64 15.92 24.57 2.58
C THR A 64 17.17 25.39 2.92
N GLU A 65 17.59 26.28 2.03
CA GLU A 65 18.68 27.22 2.31
C GLU A 65 18.27 28.22 3.40
N ARG A 66 19.22 28.67 4.23
CA ARG A 66 18.95 29.62 5.31
C ARG A 66 18.36 30.92 4.74
N GLY A 67 17.13 31.25 5.15
CA GLY A 67 16.41 32.45 4.71
C GLY A 67 15.71 32.31 3.34
N GLY A 68 15.84 31.15 2.69
CA GLY A 68 15.09 30.81 1.47
C GLY A 68 13.70 30.26 1.78
N GLN A 69 12.79 30.38 0.83
CA GLN A 69 11.52 29.65 0.87
C GLN A 69 11.79 28.16 0.61
N PRO A 70 11.09 27.23 1.28
CA PRO A 70 11.20 25.81 0.98
C PRO A 70 10.81 25.52 -0.48
N THR A 71 11.67 24.82 -1.21
CA THR A 71 11.33 24.34 -2.55
C THR A 71 10.33 23.20 -2.41
N ARG A 72 9.19 23.31 -3.10
CA ARG A 72 8.15 22.28 -3.06
C ARG A 72 8.31 21.35 -4.25
N LEU A 73 7.76 20.14 -4.13
CA LEU A 73 7.76 19.16 -5.22
C LEU A 73 7.18 19.69 -6.54
N ARG A 74 6.14 20.54 -6.46
CA ARG A 74 5.51 21.16 -7.63
C ARG A 74 6.46 22.08 -8.41
N ASP A 75 7.46 22.66 -7.76
CA ASP A 75 8.36 23.66 -8.33
C ASP A 75 9.46 23.00 -9.17
N ILE A 76 9.75 21.73 -8.91
CA ILE A 76 10.79 20.96 -9.60
C ILE A 76 10.24 20.01 -10.66
N THR A 77 8.92 19.77 -10.65
CA THR A 77 8.27 18.76 -11.49
C THR A 77 8.30 19.18 -12.95
N ARG A 78 8.58 18.23 -13.84
CA ARG A 78 8.70 18.45 -15.30
C ARG A 78 7.80 17.51 -16.07
N SER A 79 7.15 18.04 -17.10
CA SER A 79 6.44 17.24 -18.08
C SER A 79 7.43 16.41 -18.89
N ALA A 80 7.45 15.11 -18.65
CA ALA A 80 8.20 14.16 -19.47
C ALA A 80 7.41 13.79 -20.72
N ARG A 81 6.10 13.52 -20.57
CA ARG A 81 5.14 13.20 -21.64
C ARG A 81 3.72 13.59 -21.24
N GLU A 82 2.79 13.45 -22.17
CA GLU A 82 1.36 13.55 -21.86
C GLU A 82 1.01 12.62 -20.69
N ASN A 83 0.34 13.18 -19.68
CA ASN A 83 -0.05 12.52 -18.43
C ASN A 83 1.11 11.93 -17.59
N LEU A 84 2.37 12.20 -17.94
CA LEU A 84 3.54 11.74 -17.19
C LEU A 84 4.46 12.91 -16.86
N ASP A 85 4.46 13.25 -15.58
CA ASP A 85 5.39 14.18 -14.99
C ASP A 85 6.50 13.44 -14.23
N VAL A 86 7.66 14.08 -14.09
CA VAL A 86 8.79 13.56 -13.32
C VAL A 86 9.30 14.60 -12.33
N ALA A 87 9.55 14.17 -11.09
CA ALA A 87 10.34 14.91 -10.11
C ALA A 87 11.79 14.40 -10.20
N PRO A 88 12.68 15.17 -10.85
CA PRO A 88 14.01 14.68 -11.22
C PRO A 88 14.96 14.63 -10.03
N SER A 89 15.95 13.74 -10.09
CA SER A 89 17.08 13.71 -9.16
C SER A 89 18.40 14.00 -9.85
N ASP A 90 19.43 14.29 -9.03
CA ASP A 90 20.81 14.36 -9.44
C ASP A 90 21.75 13.88 -8.32
N ILE A 91 23.05 13.83 -8.61
CA ILE A 91 24.09 13.31 -7.73
C ILE A 91 24.13 14.01 -6.35
N ARG A 92 23.64 15.24 -6.22
CA ARG A 92 23.61 15.97 -4.96
C ARG A 92 22.67 15.32 -3.94
N LEU A 93 21.70 14.50 -4.35
CA LEU A 93 20.91 13.70 -3.40
C LEU A 93 21.78 12.81 -2.51
N SER A 94 22.98 12.42 -2.96
CA SER A 94 23.90 11.57 -2.19
C SER A 94 24.35 12.18 -0.86
N VAL A 95 24.34 13.51 -0.72
CA VAL A 95 24.77 14.18 0.52
C VAL A 95 23.62 14.43 1.51
N ILE A 96 22.37 14.13 1.12
CA ILE A 96 21.19 14.37 1.96
C ILE A 96 21.25 13.62 3.30
N PRO A 97 21.65 12.34 3.38
CA PRO A 97 21.74 11.63 4.65
C PRO A 97 22.67 12.32 5.65
N GLU A 98 23.81 12.82 5.19
CA GLU A 98 24.77 13.56 6.02
C GLU A 98 24.20 14.92 6.43
N ARG A 99 23.68 15.69 5.47
CA ARG A 99 23.13 17.04 5.71
C ARG A 99 21.96 17.08 6.68
N LEU A 100 21.13 16.03 6.68
CA LEU A 100 19.97 15.93 7.56
C LEU A 100 20.27 15.19 8.87
N THR A 101 21.54 15.00 9.23
CA THR A 101 21.90 14.39 10.51
C THR A 101 21.39 15.23 11.68
N GLY A 102 20.63 14.62 12.59
CA GLY A 102 20.05 15.32 13.75
C GLY A 102 18.86 16.22 13.44
N VAL A 103 18.42 16.31 12.18
CA VAL A 103 17.23 17.09 11.79
C VAL A 103 15.98 16.27 12.09
N ALA A 104 15.07 16.82 12.90
CA ALA A 104 13.78 16.21 13.19
C ALA A 104 12.89 16.17 11.93
N GLY A 105 12.17 15.06 11.71
CA GLY A 105 11.25 14.91 10.57
C GLY A 105 11.93 14.65 9.22
N ARG A 106 13.25 14.43 9.19
CA ARG A 106 14.00 14.13 7.95
C ARG A 106 13.49 12.90 7.21
N GLU A 107 12.78 12.01 7.88
CA GLU A 107 12.20 10.78 7.33
C GLU A 107 10.86 10.99 6.62
N THR A 108 10.20 12.16 6.76
CA THR A 108 8.86 12.44 6.23
C THR A 108 8.84 13.46 5.09
N VAL A 109 9.98 14.04 4.73
CA VAL A 109 10.09 15.13 3.74
C VAL A 109 9.35 14.81 2.44
N LEU A 110 9.53 13.60 1.89
CA LEU A 110 8.83 13.21 0.66
C LEU A 110 7.32 13.01 0.88
N ALA A 111 6.91 12.46 2.03
CA ALA A 111 5.51 12.25 2.36
C ALA A 111 4.74 13.57 2.46
N ASP A 112 5.33 14.55 3.14
CA ASP A 112 4.78 15.90 3.31
C ASP A 112 4.64 16.61 1.96
N ASN A 113 5.65 16.47 1.09
CA ASN A 113 5.63 17.04 -0.26
C ASN A 113 4.64 16.35 -1.21
N LEU A 114 4.50 15.02 -1.15
CA LEU A 114 3.51 14.30 -1.95
C LEU A 114 2.08 14.62 -1.52
N ALA A 115 1.85 14.90 -0.24
CA ALA A 115 0.54 15.32 0.25
C ALA A 115 0.03 16.60 -0.45
N GLU A 116 0.93 17.54 -0.75
CA GLU A 116 0.58 18.80 -1.42
C GLU A 116 0.13 18.64 -2.89
N VAL A 117 0.57 17.57 -3.56
CA VAL A 117 0.26 17.31 -4.98
C VAL A 117 -0.79 16.22 -5.18
N ARG A 118 -1.38 15.69 -4.09
CA ARG A 118 -2.30 14.55 -4.10
C ARG A 118 -3.51 14.72 -5.04
N GLY A 119 -3.98 15.94 -5.29
CA GLY A 119 -5.10 16.24 -6.20
C GLY A 119 -4.73 16.33 -7.68
N ARG A 120 -3.43 16.40 -8.01
CA ARG A 120 -2.93 16.56 -9.38
C ARG A 120 -2.68 15.22 -10.09
N TYR A 121 -2.40 14.17 -9.32
CA TYR A 121 -2.02 12.86 -9.85
C TYR A 121 -2.91 11.74 -9.33
N ASP A 122 -3.18 10.78 -10.22
CA ASP A 122 -3.85 9.54 -9.90
C ASP A 122 -2.86 8.54 -9.30
N PHE A 123 -1.62 8.51 -9.82
CA PHE A 123 -0.53 7.67 -9.35
C PHE A 123 0.74 8.48 -9.07
N ALA A 124 1.49 8.09 -8.04
CA ALA A 124 2.89 8.47 -7.87
C ALA A 124 3.75 7.21 -7.72
N ILE A 125 4.72 7.06 -8.63
CA ILE A 125 5.68 5.96 -8.64
C ILE A 125 7.02 6.50 -8.14
N VAL A 126 7.59 5.89 -7.10
CA VAL A 126 8.83 6.36 -6.48
C VAL A 126 9.97 5.36 -6.76
N ASP A 127 10.98 5.76 -7.54
CA ASP A 127 12.16 4.94 -7.83
C ASP A 127 13.18 5.06 -6.69
N CYS A 128 13.39 3.98 -5.94
CA CYS A 128 14.28 3.99 -4.77
C CYS A 128 15.73 3.64 -5.12
N PRO A 129 16.72 4.23 -4.41
CA PRO A 129 18.11 3.82 -4.54
C PRO A 129 18.32 2.36 -4.07
N PRO A 130 19.45 1.71 -4.45
CA PRO A 130 19.72 0.32 -4.11
C PRO A 130 20.13 0.10 -2.64
N ASN A 131 20.13 1.13 -1.78
CA ASN A 131 20.51 1.01 -0.38
C ASN A 131 19.31 1.22 0.54
N ILE A 132 19.34 0.63 1.74
CA ILE A 132 18.41 1.00 2.82
C ILE A 132 19.06 2.12 3.60
N GLY A 133 18.66 3.35 3.30
CA GLY A 133 19.08 4.55 3.98
C GLY A 133 17.94 5.57 4.06
N LEU A 134 18.28 6.82 4.38
CA LEU A 134 17.31 7.89 4.59
C LEU A 134 16.38 8.12 3.38
N LEU A 135 16.91 8.03 2.16
CA LEU A 135 16.13 8.26 0.93
C LEU A 135 15.09 7.15 0.71
N THR A 136 15.49 5.89 0.87
CA THR A 136 14.57 4.74 0.82
C THR A 136 13.54 4.81 1.93
N LEU A 137 13.93 5.22 3.14
CA LEU A 137 12.99 5.43 4.24
C LEU A 137 11.94 6.50 3.92
N ASN A 138 12.35 7.62 3.32
CA ASN A 138 11.43 8.65 2.85
C ASN A 138 10.44 8.11 1.82
N ALA A 139 10.91 7.35 0.83
CA ALA A 139 10.06 6.71 -0.17
C ALA A 139 9.03 5.77 0.46
N LEU A 140 9.48 4.94 1.40
CA LEU A 140 8.63 3.99 2.12
C LEU A 140 7.60 4.69 3.01
N ARG A 141 7.98 5.75 3.72
CA ARG A 141 7.05 6.58 4.52
C ARG A 141 6.01 7.31 3.66
N ALA A 142 6.35 7.62 2.41
CA ALA A 142 5.48 8.32 1.50
C ALA A 142 4.52 7.40 0.69
N CYS A 143 4.81 6.10 0.65
CA CYS A 143 4.08 5.12 -0.16
C CYS A 143 3.24 4.15 0.66
N LEU A 144 2.08 3.75 0.14
CA LEU A 144 1.23 2.71 0.77
C LEU A 144 1.57 1.31 0.25
N GLU A 145 2.19 1.25 -0.92
CA GLU A 145 2.54 0.00 -1.60
C GLU A 145 4.02 0.01 -1.98
N ALA A 146 4.58 -1.18 -2.03
CA ALA A 146 5.93 -1.39 -2.55
C ALA A 146 5.92 -2.51 -3.60
N ILE A 147 6.43 -2.21 -4.79
CA ILE A 147 6.84 -3.21 -5.75
C ILE A 147 8.29 -3.57 -5.45
N VAL A 148 8.57 -4.87 -5.35
CA VAL A 148 9.91 -5.41 -5.08
C VAL A 148 10.37 -6.20 -6.31
N PRO A 149 11.04 -5.56 -7.29
CA PRO A 149 11.57 -6.24 -8.47
C PRO A 149 12.68 -7.20 -8.08
N MET A 150 12.62 -8.46 -8.53
CA MET A 150 13.63 -9.47 -8.20
C MET A 150 13.85 -10.43 -9.36
N ASP A 151 15.10 -10.80 -9.62
CA ASP A 151 15.44 -11.85 -10.58
C ASP A 151 15.17 -13.25 -9.99
N PRO A 152 14.78 -14.24 -10.80
CA PRO A 152 14.51 -15.61 -10.35
C PRO A 152 15.82 -16.38 -10.12
N SER A 153 16.60 -15.94 -9.13
CA SER A 153 17.81 -16.62 -8.69
C SER A 153 17.70 -17.05 -7.23
N PHE A 154 18.48 -18.07 -6.85
CA PHE A 154 18.50 -18.63 -5.49
C PHE A 154 18.80 -17.58 -4.41
N PHE A 155 19.66 -16.60 -4.73
CA PHE A 155 19.99 -15.51 -3.81
C PHE A 155 18.85 -14.52 -3.60
N SER A 156 17.90 -14.44 -4.55
CA SER A 156 16.76 -13.53 -4.45
C SER A 156 15.76 -13.94 -3.37
N LEU A 157 15.60 -15.24 -3.10
CA LEU A 157 14.80 -15.74 -1.96
C LEU A 157 15.32 -15.21 -0.62
N HIS A 158 16.64 -15.31 -0.41
CA HIS A 158 17.29 -14.79 0.80
C HIS A 158 17.20 -13.26 0.89
N GLY A 159 17.34 -12.57 -0.24
CA GLY A 159 17.20 -11.11 -0.30
C GLY A 159 15.79 -10.64 0.04
N LEU A 160 14.78 -11.38 -0.41
CA LEU A 160 13.37 -11.08 -0.16
C LEU A 160 13.02 -11.18 1.33
N GLY A 161 13.45 -12.24 2.03
CA GLY A 161 13.21 -12.39 3.48
C GLY A 161 13.72 -11.20 4.28
N LYS A 162 14.98 -10.80 4.06
CA LYS A 162 15.58 -9.61 4.71
C LYS A 162 14.85 -8.31 4.36
N GLN A 163 14.32 -8.20 3.16
CA GLN A 163 13.58 -7.03 2.74
C GLN A 163 12.21 -6.94 3.41
N LEU A 164 11.51 -8.06 3.56
CA LEU A 164 10.27 -8.14 4.33
C LEU A 164 10.51 -7.80 5.81
N GLU A 165 11.56 -8.35 6.42
CA GLU A 165 11.98 -7.99 7.79
C GLU A 165 12.24 -6.48 7.94
N THR A 166 12.81 -5.85 6.90
CA THR A 166 13.02 -4.39 6.88
C THR A 166 11.69 -3.65 6.89
N PHE A 167 10.72 -4.06 6.07
CA PHE A 167 9.39 -3.44 6.06
C PHE A 167 8.68 -3.61 7.40
N ASP A 168 8.75 -4.78 8.02
CA ASP A 168 8.15 -5.05 9.33
C ASP A 168 8.80 -4.18 10.43
N ALA A 169 10.13 -4.04 10.41
CA ALA A 169 10.85 -3.18 11.35
C ALA A 169 10.47 -1.71 11.17
N LEU A 170 10.34 -1.26 9.93
CA LEU A 170 9.88 0.10 9.62
C LEU A 170 8.44 0.32 10.06
N GLU A 171 7.52 -0.60 9.78
CA GLU A 171 6.14 -0.49 10.25
C GLU A 171 6.08 -0.37 11.78
N LYS A 172 6.82 -1.21 12.52
CA LYS A 172 6.90 -1.14 13.99
C LYS A 172 7.45 0.18 14.50
N GLN A 173 8.51 0.70 13.87
CA GLN A 173 9.15 1.95 14.30
C GLN A 173 8.28 3.17 13.98
N THR A 174 7.51 3.11 12.89
CA THR A 174 6.95 4.28 12.26
C THR A 174 5.43 4.36 12.30
N GLY A 175 4.75 3.25 12.64
CA GLY A 175 3.31 3.07 12.55
C GLY A 175 2.77 3.08 11.11
N HIS A 176 3.63 3.05 10.10
CA HIS A 176 3.25 3.15 8.70
C HIS A 176 3.36 1.80 8.00
N ARG A 177 2.21 1.21 7.69
CA ARG A 177 2.11 -0.08 7.01
C ARG A 177 2.27 0.10 5.50
N ILE A 178 3.16 -0.71 4.92
CA ILE A 178 3.40 -0.78 3.49
C ILE A 178 2.98 -2.16 3.02
N THR A 179 2.30 -2.23 1.88
CA THR A 179 1.92 -3.52 1.27
C THR A 179 2.96 -3.89 0.20
N PRO A 180 3.95 -4.76 0.50
CA PRO A 180 4.92 -5.20 -0.48
C PRO A 180 4.33 -6.27 -1.40
N ARG A 181 4.69 -6.21 -2.68
CA ARG A 181 4.44 -7.24 -3.70
C ARG A 181 5.70 -7.48 -4.51
N ALA A 182 6.10 -8.74 -4.65
CA ALA A 182 7.25 -9.08 -5.48
C ALA A 182 6.88 -9.05 -6.97
N LEU A 183 7.76 -8.48 -7.78
CA LEU A 183 7.68 -8.53 -9.24
C LEU A 183 8.87 -9.33 -9.76
N LEU A 184 8.61 -10.45 -10.42
CA LEU A 184 9.68 -11.23 -11.04
C LEU A 184 10.16 -10.51 -12.30
N THR A 185 11.45 -10.19 -12.35
CA THR A 185 12.09 -9.49 -13.47
C THR A 185 13.23 -10.31 -14.06
N LEU A 186 13.71 -9.90 -15.23
CA LEU A 186 14.83 -10.56 -15.92
C LEU A 186 14.56 -12.05 -16.19
N TYR A 187 13.28 -12.43 -16.33
CA TYR A 187 12.88 -13.81 -16.47
C TYR A 187 13.30 -14.35 -17.86
N SER A 188 14.16 -15.37 -17.88
CA SER A 188 14.59 -15.99 -19.13
C SER A 188 13.71 -17.18 -19.55
N GLY A 189 12.97 -17.81 -18.62
CA GLY A 189 11.99 -18.88 -18.86
C GLY A 189 12.52 -20.18 -19.48
N ARG A 190 13.81 -20.26 -19.77
CA ARG A 190 14.40 -21.30 -20.62
C ARG A 190 14.71 -22.60 -19.88
N THR A 191 14.75 -22.61 -18.55
CA THR A 191 15.18 -23.79 -17.79
C THR A 191 14.14 -24.24 -16.76
N PRO A 192 13.97 -25.56 -16.54
CA PRO A 192 13.14 -26.08 -15.46
C PRO A 192 13.54 -25.54 -14.08
N PHE A 193 14.84 -25.33 -13.87
CA PHE A 193 15.39 -24.75 -12.65
C PHE A 193 14.83 -23.34 -12.35
N VAL A 194 14.77 -22.46 -13.35
CA VAL A 194 14.22 -21.11 -13.18
C VAL A 194 12.73 -21.15 -12.86
N ARG A 195 11.98 -22.12 -13.41
CA ARG A 195 10.56 -22.30 -13.06
C ARG A 195 10.39 -22.75 -11.61
N ALA A 196 11.16 -23.75 -11.18
CA ALA A 196 11.13 -24.22 -9.79
C ALA A 196 11.44 -23.10 -8.79
N ILE A 197 12.42 -22.23 -9.09
CA ILE A 197 12.71 -21.06 -8.26
C ILE A 197 11.53 -20.09 -8.22
N VAL A 198 10.86 -19.84 -9.35
CA VAL A 198 9.69 -18.96 -9.40
C VAL A 198 8.55 -19.52 -8.56
N ASP A 199 8.28 -20.83 -8.67
CA ASP A 199 7.23 -21.49 -7.89
C ASP A 199 7.54 -21.43 -6.39
N GLU A 200 8.81 -21.59 -6.02
CA GLU A 200 9.29 -21.44 -4.64
C GLU A 200 9.16 -20.00 -4.14
N ILE A 201 9.53 -18.98 -4.94
CA ILE A 201 9.35 -17.57 -4.55
C ILE A 201 7.86 -17.27 -4.32
N ARG A 202 6.99 -17.75 -5.21
CA ARG A 202 5.53 -17.54 -5.11
C ARG A 202 4.94 -18.21 -3.88
N SER A 203 5.37 -19.43 -3.56
CA SER A 203 4.87 -20.15 -2.38
C SER A 203 5.23 -19.45 -1.07
N HIS A 204 6.39 -18.79 -0.99
CA HIS A 204 6.82 -18.04 0.20
C HIS A 204 6.12 -16.68 0.36
N LEU A 205 5.48 -16.17 -0.69
CA LEU A 205 4.92 -14.83 -0.72
C LEU A 205 3.42 -14.77 -0.38
N ASP A 206 2.73 -15.91 -0.32
CA ASP A 206 1.30 -16.02 0.05
C ASP A 206 0.42 -15.03 -0.75
N GLY A 207 0.63 -14.94 -2.06
CA GLY A 207 -0.11 -14.03 -2.94
C GLY A 207 0.40 -12.58 -2.95
N ARG A 208 1.46 -12.25 -2.19
CA ARG A 208 2.14 -10.95 -2.25
C ARG A 208 3.12 -10.88 -3.42
N TYR A 209 2.64 -11.19 -4.62
CA TYR A 209 3.40 -11.12 -5.86
C TYR A 209 2.49 -10.68 -7.01
N PHE A 210 3.11 -10.24 -8.11
CA PHE A 210 2.41 -10.05 -9.38
C PHE A 210 2.39 -11.36 -10.17
N GLU A 211 1.24 -11.66 -10.77
CA GLU A 211 1.13 -12.77 -11.72
C GLU A 211 1.99 -12.51 -12.96
N THR A 212 2.04 -11.24 -13.37
CA THR A 212 2.90 -10.78 -14.44
C THR A 212 4.39 -10.98 -14.10
N VAL A 213 5.14 -11.52 -15.07
CA VAL A 213 6.61 -11.59 -15.01
C VAL A 213 7.21 -10.70 -16.10
N ILE A 214 8.29 -9.99 -15.78
CA ILE A 214 9.03 -9.19 -16.76
C ILE A 214 10.16 -10.02 -17.34
N ARG A 215 10.04 -10.39 -18.61
CA ARG A 215 11.04 -11.18 -19.33
C ARG A 215 12.30 -10.36 -19.58
N TYR A 216 13.44 -11.06 -19.66
CA TYR A 216 14.67 -10.43 -20.11
C TYR A 216 14.50 -9.93 -21.55
N SER A 217 14.71 -8.62 -21.75
CA SER A 217 14.59 -7.97 -23.05
C SER A 217 15.71 -6.95 -23.24
N VAL A 218 16.54 -7.16 -24.26
CA VAL A 218 17.59 -6.21 -24.67
C VAL A 218 16.97 -4.85 -25.04
N LYS A 219 15.74 -4.85 -25.58
CA LYS A 219 15.02 -3.63 -25.96
C LYS A 219 14.73 -2.71 -24.77
N LEU A 220 14.59 -3.24 -23.55
CA LEU A 220 14.42 -2.40 -22.35
C LEU A 220 15.69 -1.61 -22.03
N ALA A 221 16.86 -2.24 -22.15
CA ALA A 221 18.15 -1.58 -21.93
C ALA A 221 18.45 -0.56 -23.03
N GLU A 222 18.18 -0.91 -24.30
CA GLU A 222 18.28 0.02 -25.42
C GLU A 222 17.38 1.23 -25.21
N ALA A 223 16.09 1.04 -24.91
CA ALA A 223 15.14 2.12 -24.66
C ALA A 223 15.63 3.08 -23.56
N ALA A 224 16.10 2.55 -22.43
CA ALA A 224 16.66 3.34 -21.34
C ALA A 224 17.89 4.17 -21.77
N SER A 225 18.79 3.59 -22.58
CA SER A 225 19.97 4.31 -23.11
C SER A 225 19.61 5.48 -24.05
N HIS A 226 18.41 5.44 -24.65
CA HIS A 226 17.86 6.52 -25.46
C HIS A 226 17.01 7.52 -24.65
N GLY A 227 16.86 7.34 -23.35
CA GLY A 227 16.00 8.16 -22.50
C GLY A 227 14.52 8.04 -22.83
N LEU A 228 14.09 6.84 -23.24
CA LEU A 228 12.73 6.56 -23.66
C LEU A 228 12.15 5.36 -22.88
N PRO A 229 10.88 5.44 -22.41
CA PRO A 229 10.14 4.25 -22.01
C PRO A 229 9.95 3.30 -23.21
N ILE A 230 9.82 2.01 -22.95
CA ILE A 230 9.71 0.97 -24.00
C ILE A 230 8.52 1.21 -24.93
N ALA A 231 7.42 1.75 -24.41
CA ALA A 231 6.23 2.09 -25.18
C ALA A 231 6.48 3.11 -26.31
N HIS A 232 7.55 3.91 -26.18
CA HIS A 232 7.97 4.92 -27.15
C HIS A 232 9.20 4.49 -27.95
N TYR A 233 9.80 3.35 -27.63
CA TYR A 233 10.98 2.83 -28.31
C TYR A 233 10.66 1.63 -29.20
N ALA A 234 10.03 0.58 -28.65
CA ALA A 234 9.74 -0.67 -29.37
C ALA A 234 8.43 -1.31 -28.91
N ARG A 235 7.37 -1.19 -29.73
CA ARG A 235 6.03 -1.72 -29.43
C ARG A 235 5.89 -3.23 -29.61
N TYR A 236 6.75 -3.84 -30.42
CA TYR A 236 6.72 -5.27 -30.72
C TYR A 236 7.89 -5.97 -30.04
N CYS A 237 7.84 -6.06 -28.71
CA CYS A 237 8.83 -6.81 -27.93
C CYS A 237 8.24 -7.31 -26.61
N ALA A 238 8.89 -8.32 -26.03
CA ALA A 238 8.47 -8.91 -24.75
C ALA A 238 8.32 -7.85 -23.64
N GLY A 239 9.26 -6.91 -23.53
CA GLY A 239 9.19 -5.86 -22.53
C GLY A 239 7.97 -4.94 -22.67
N TYR A 240 7.49 -4.69 -23.89
CA TYR A 240 6.26 -3.92 -24.10
C TYR A 240 5.04 -4.70 -23.59
N GLU A 241 4.92 -5.96 -24.00
CA GLU A 241 3.82 -6.85 -23.61
C GLU A 241 3.77 -7.02 -22.08
N ASP A 242 4.94 -7.25 -21.46
CA ASP A 242 5.04 -7.52 -20.03
C ASP A 242 4.67 -6.29 -19.19
N TYR A 243 5.12 -5.09 -19.56
CA TYR A 243 4.72 -3.87 -18.85
C TYR A 243 3.28 -3.44 -19.12
N GLN A 244 2.72 -3.78 -20.29
CA GLN A 244 1.29 -3.63 -20.54
C GLN A 244 0.48 -4.53 -19.61
N ALA A 245 0.86 -5.81 -19.47
CA ALA A 245 0.21 -6.75 -18.57
C ALA A 245 0.33 -6.32 -17.10
N LEU A 246 1.53 -5.90 -16.66
CA LEU A 246 1.74 -5.41 -15.29
C LEU A 246 0.86 -4.20 -14.99
N THR A 247 0.72 -3.29 -15.95
CA THR A 247 -0.12 -2.10 -15.80
C THR A 247 -1.59 -2.47 -15.65
N ALA A 248 -2.08 -3.41 -16.47
CA ALA A 248 -3.46 -3.91 -16.34
C ALA A 248 -3.70 -4.54 -14.96
N GLU A 249 -2.76 -5.34 -14.46
CA GLU A 249 -2.82 -5.96 -13.13
C GLU A 249 -2.84 -4.90 -12.01
N VAL A 250 -1.98 -3.88 -12.10
CA VAL A 250 -1.97 -2.74 -11.16
C VAL A 250 -3.30 -1.98 -11.20
N LEU A 251 -3.86 -1.72 -12.38
CA LEU A 251 -5.15 -1.01 -12.51
C LEU A 251 -6.33 -1.83 -12.01
N GLN A 252 -6.32 -3.16 -12.18
CA GLN A 252 -7.37 -4.03 -11.65
C GLN A 252 -7.40 -3.97 -10.11
N GLN A 253 -6.23 -3.98 -9.47
CA GLN A 253 -6.14 -3.81 -8.02
C GLN A 253 -6.64 -2.43 -7.54
N ASP A 254 -6.56 -1.40 -8.39
CA ASP A 254 -7.12 -0.07 -8.10
C ASP A 254 -8.66 -0.10 -8.12
N ALA A 255 -9.24 -0.87 -9.03
CA ALA A 255 -10.69 -1.03 -9.17
C ALA A 255 -11.31 -1.93 -8.08
N GLU A 256 -10.58 -2.96 -7.64
CA GLU A 256 -10.96 -3.88 -6.57
C GLU A 256 -10.73 -3.33 -5.16
N SER A 257 -9.88 -2.30 -5.03
CA SER A 257 -9.81 -1.50 -3.82
C SER A 257 -11.13 -0.74 -3.68
N PRO A 258 -11.96 -0.98 -2.65
CA PRO A 258 -13.24 -0.29 -2.54
C PRO A 258 -12.98 1.21 -2.60
N LYS A 259 -13.60 1.87 -3.58
CA LYS A 259 -13.73 3.33 -3.57
C LYS A 259 -14.12 3.70 -2.15
N ARG A 260 -13.34 4.57 -1.51
CA ARG A 260 -13.68 5.16 -0.22
C ARG A 260 -14.98 5.96 -0.39
N GLU A 261 -16.11 5.29 -0.43
CA GLU A 261 -17.41 5.89 -0.28
C GLU A 261 -17.50 6.35 1.17
N ARG A 262 -17.56 7.68 1.32
CA ARG A 262 -17.94 8.32 2.57
C ARG A 262 -19.38 7.91 2.85
N ILE A 263 -19.58 6.97 3.77
CA ILE A 263 -20.87 6.82 4.42
C ILE A 263 -21.10 8.12 5.20
N THR A 264 -22.22 8.79 4.93
CA THR A 264 -22.62 9.99 5.68
C THR A 264 -23.83 9.64 6.56
N LEU A 265 -24.02 10.38 7.65
CA LEU A 265 -25.11 10.17 8.62
C LEU A 265 -26.53 10.14 8.03
N ALA A 266 -26.71 10.50 6.77
CA ALA A 266 -27.99 10.36 6.06
C ALA A 266 -28.40 8.89 5.85
N ASP A 267 -27.45 7.94 5.93
CA ASP A 267 -27.72 6.51 5.69
C ASP A 267 -28.06 5.72 6.99
N VAL A 268 -28.01 6.38 8.16
CA VAL A 268 -28.22 5.75 9.48
C VAL A 268 -29.71 5.47 9.77
N GLY A 269 -30.58 5.75 8.81
CA GLY A 269 -32.01 5.73 9.00
C GLY A 269 -32.78 4.52 8.49
N THR A 270 -32.18 3.49 7.86
CA THR A 270 -32.83 2.18 7.53
C THR A 270 -31.90 1.28 6.67
N ALA A 271 -30.71 0.92 7.14
CA ALA A 271 -29.93 -0.12 6.46
C ALA A 271 -30.43 -1.51 6.91
N ARG A 272 -31.54 -1.95 6.30
CA ARG A 272 -31.96 -3.36 6.30
C ARG A 272 -31.41 -3.99 5.02
N ASP A 273 -30.97 -5.24 5.15
CA ASP A 273 -30.67 -6.09 4.00
C ASP A 273 -31.94 -6.23 3.13
N ASP A 274 -31.89 -5.76 1.87
CA ASP A 274 -33.06 -5.53 1.00
C ASP A 274 -33.76 -6.85 0.57
N GLU A 275 -33.19 -8.01 0.92
CA GLU A 275 -33.81 -9.33 0.72
C GLU A 275 -34.19 -10.08 2.02
N SER A 276 -33.71 -9.68 3.20
CA SER A 276 -33.88 -10.48 4.44
C SER A 276 -34.35 -9.71 5.68
N GLY A 277 -34.35 -8.37 5.66
CA GLY A 277 -34.89 -7.54 6.74
C GLY A 277 -34.10 -7.59 8.06
N ARG A 278 -32.93 -8.23 8.09
CA ARG A 278 -32.07 -8.36 9.28
C ARG A 278 -30.98 -7.27 9.32
N PRO A 279 -30.53 -6.82 10.51
CA PRO A 279 -29.53 -5.77 10.64
C PRO A 279 -28.13 -6.23 10.17
N LEU A 280 -27.35 -5.29 9.61
CA LEU A 280 -25.93 -5.49 9.26
C LEU A 280 -25.09 -5.78 10.52
N THR A 281 -24.11 -6.69 10.41
CA THR A 281 -23.34 -7.21 11.55
C THR A 281 -21.84 -6.93 11.33
N PRO A 282 -21.10 -6.41 12.33
CA PRO A 282 -21.53 -6.03 13.68
C PRO A 282 -22.37 -4.75 13.69
N ALA A 283 -23.38 -4.69 14.57
CA ALA A 283 -24.28 -3.54 14.70
C ALA A 283 -23.92 -2.70 15.94
N VAL A 284 -23.86 -1.38 15.80
CA VAL A 284 -23.71 -0.50 16.96
C VAL A 284 -25.04 -0.40 17.72
N THR A 285 -25.02 -0.67 19.03
CA THR A 285 -26.19 -0.60 19.92
C THR A 285 -25.96 0.42 21.04
N GLN A 286 -27.03 0.75 21.79
CA GLN A 286 -26.95 1.66 22.95
C GLN A 286 -26.01 1.16 24.06
N THR A 287 -25.65 -0.12 24.07
CA THR A 287 -24.84 -0.76 25.12
C THR A 287 -23.42 -1.14 24.67
N GLY A 288 -23.08 -0.92 23.40
CA GLY A 288 -21.81 -1.32 22.78
C GLY A 288 -22.01 -1.86 21.36
N VAL A 289 -20.98 -2.51 20.79
CA VAL A 289 -21.09 -3.14 19.48
C VAL A 289 -21.57 -4.58 19.65
N MET A 290 -22.67 -4.91 18.99
CA MET A 290 -23.25 -6.25 18.95
C MET A 290 -22.65 -7.05 17.80
N PHE A 291 -21.97 -8.14 18.15
CA PHE A 291 -21.50 -9.17 17.23
C PHE A 291 -22.53 -10.28 17.17
N THR A 292 -22.85 -10.74 15.96
CA THR A 292 -23.84 -11.81 15.78
C THR A 292 -23.40 -12.80 14.71
N LEU A 293 -23.63 -14.09 14.95
CA LEU A 293 -23.36 -15.15 13.98
C LEU A 293 -24.53 -16.15 13.93
N GLU A 294 -25.04 -16.46 12.75
CA GLU A 294 -26.03 -17.55 12.58
C GLU A 294 -25.30 -18.88 12.48
N ALA A 295 -25.43 -19.71 13.53
CA ALA A 295 -24.77 -21.00 13.65
C ALA A 295 -25.68 -21.95 14.46
N PRO A 296 -26.78 -22.46 13.86
CA PRO A 296 -27.81 -23.19 14.58
C PRO A 296 -27.35 -24.55 15.13
N ASP A 297 -26.36 -25.16 14.50
CA ASP A 297 -25.83 -26.48 14.86
C ASP A 297 -24.55 -26.40 15.71
N ALA A 298 -24.07 -25.20 16.02
CA ALA A 298 -22.86 -25.01 16.80
C ALA A 298 -23.09 -25.36 18.28
N ALA A 299 -22.15 -26.08 18.89
CA ALA A 299 -22.17 -26.33 20.33
C ALA A 299 -21.58 -25.15 21.13
N ARG A 300 -20.61 -24.45 20.53
CA ARG A 300 -19.91 -23.32 21.14
C ARG A 300 -19.47 -22.31 20.10
N VAL A 301 -19.75 -21.03 20.35
CA VAL A 301 -19.24 -19.91 19.54
C VAL A 301 -18.49 -18.93 20.43
N GLN A 302 -17.26 -18.58 20.05
CA GLN A 302 -16.41 -17.62 20.74
C GLN A 302 -16.03 -16.48 19.80
N LEU A 303 -15.78 -15.31 20.38
CA LEU A 303 -15.37 -14.10 19.65
C LEU A 303 -13.92 -13.73 20.01
N ALA A 304 -13.06 -13.58 19.01
CA ALA A 304 -11.67 -13.15 19.20
C ALA A 304 -11.36 -11.96 18.30
N GLY A 305 -10.59 -11.00 18.80
CA GLY A 305 -10.19 -9.83 18.04
C GLY A 305 -9.22 -8.94 18.78
N ASP A 306 -8.88 -7.80 18.16
CA ASP A 306 -7.92 -6.84 18.72
C ASP A 306 -8.33 -6.35 20.13
N PHE A 307 -9.63 -6.27 20.42
CA PHE A 307 -10.18 -5.80 21.69
C PHE A 307 -10.07 -6.78 22.87
N ASN A 308 -9.77 -8.06 22.62
CA ASN A 308 -9.50 -9.04 23.66
C ASN A 308 -8.15 -9.73 23.48
N GLY A 309 -7.24 -9.11 22.70
CA GLY A 309 -5.91 -9.64 22.44
C GLY A 309 -5.92 -11.01 21.77
N TRP A 310 -6.98 -11.34 21.02
CA TRP A 310 -7.17 -12.63 20.37
C TRP A 310 -7.26 -13.83 21.34
N VAL A 311 -7.61 -13.59 22.61
CA VAL A 311 -7.77 -14.63 23.65
C VAL A 311 -9.18 -15.22 23.60
N LEU A 312 -9.30 -16.55 23.58
CA LEU A 312 -10.59 -17.25 23.52
C LEU A 312 -11.24 -17.49 24.90
N ASP A 313 -10.44 -17.61 25.95
CA ASP A 313 -10.92 -17.92 27.29
C ASP A 313 -11.82 -16.80 27.83
N GLY A 314 -13.03 -17.16 28.27
CA GLY A 314 -14.05 -16.21 28.75
C GLY A 314 -14.73 -15.39 27.64
N ASN A 315 -14.43 -15.67 26.37
CA ASN A 315 -14.97 -14.91 25.24
C ASN A 315 -16.12 -15.59 24.46
N ASP A 316 -16.83 -16.50 25.12
CA ASP A 316 -18.05 -17.14 24.61
C ASP A 316 -19.17 -16.15 24.25
N MET A 317 -19.88 -16.43 23.17
CA MET A 317 -21.10 -15.75 22.73
C MET A 317 -22.33 -16.44 23.34
N ASN A 318 -23.44 -15.70 23.45
CA ASN A 318 -24.68 -16.22 24.03
C ASN A 318 -25.62 -16.72 22.91
N PRO A 319 -26.16 -17.94 22.98
CA PRO A 319 -27.13 -18.42 22.01
C PRO A 319 -28.51 -17.78 22.22
N VAL A 320 -29.08 -17.24 21.15
CA VAL A 320 -30.43 -16.65 21.07
C VAL A 320 -31.13 -17.25 19.85
N GLY A 321 -31.85 -18.36 20.06
CA GLY A 321 -32.49 -19.11 18.97
C GLY A 321 -31.46 -19.76 18.03
N ARG A 322 -31.43 -19.35 16.76
CA ARG A 322 -30.47 -19.84 15.74
C ARG A 322 -29.20 -18.99 15.63
N VAL A 323 -29.12 -17.90 16.40
CA VAL A 323 -28.07 -16.89 16.31
C VAL A 323 -27.30 -16.84 17.63
N TRP A 324 -26.00 -16.58 17.54
CA TRP A 324 -25.13 -16.34 18.67
C TRP A 324 -24.82 -14.86 18.75
N GLU A 325 -24.93 -14.26 19.94
CA GLU A 325 -24.82 -12.82 20.13
C GLU A 325 -23.84 -12.46 21.25
N LYS A 326 -23.09 -11.37 21.06
CA LYS A 326 -22.24 -10.81 22.11
C LYS A 326 -22.07 -9.31 21.93
N VAL A 327 -22.30 -8.55 23.01
CA VAL A 327 -22.01 -7.12 23.05
C VAL A 327 -20.60 -6.90 23.60
N VAL A 328 -19.79 -6.15 22.86
CA VAL A 328 -18.47 -5.70 23.29
C VAL A 328 -18.44 -4.18 23.34
N LYS A 329 -17.98 -3.62 24.45
CA LYS A 329 -17.75 -2.18 24.58
C LYS A 329 -16.43 -1.83 23.89
N LEU A 330 -16.52 -1.10 22.79
CA LEU A 330 -15.38 -0.67 21.98
C LEU A 330 -15.30 0.85 21.99
N GLN A 331 -14.08 1.36 22.12
CA GLN A 331 -13.81 2.78 21.89
C GLN A 331 -13.84 3.06 20.38
N PRO A 332 -13.93 4.33 19.96
CA PRO A 332 -13.68 4.68 18.57
C PRO A 332 -12.33 4.13 18.11
N GLY A 333 -12.32 3.49 16.95
CA GLY A 333 -11.15 2.78 16.46
C GLY A 333 -11.47 1.72 15.42
N ARG A 334 -10.42 1.17 14.82
CA ARG A 334 -10.49 0.06 13.87
C ARG A 334 -10.08 -1.23 14.58
N TYR A 335 -10.91 -2.26 14.46
CA TYR A 335 -10.71 -3.55 15.13
C TYR A 335 -10.84 -4.69 14.13
N ARG A 336 -9.93 -5.65 14.19
CA ARG A 336 -10.03 -6.95 13.51
C ARG A 336 -10.62 -7.97 14.46
N TYR A 337 -11.43 -8.89 13.92
CA TYR A 337 -12.03 -9.96 14.70
C TYR A 337 -12.36 -11.20 13.85
N ARG A 338 -12.59 -12.32 14.53
CA ARG A 338 -13.07 -13.60 14.00
C ARG A 338 -14.00 -14.28 15.00
N TYR A 339 -14.81 -15.20 14.47
CA TYR A 339 -15.54 -16.16 15.27
C TYR A 339 -14.76 -17.48 15.33
N VAL A 340 -14.89 -18.18 16.46
CA VAL A 340 -14.44 -19.56 16.61
C VAL A 340 -15.67 -20.42 16.90
N VAL A 341 -16.06 -21.24 15.93
CA VAL A 341 -17.24 -22.12 16.01
C VAL A 341 -16.73 -23.54 16.21
N ASP A 342 -17.04 -24.15 17.36
CA ASP A 342 -16.59 -25.50 17.72
C ASP A 342 -15.08 -25.74 17.53
N GLY A 343 -14.27 -24.72 17.84
CA GLY A 343 -12.82 -24.74 17.70
C GLY A 343 -12.29 -24.36 16.30
N VAL A 344 -13.17 -24.14 15.32
CA VAL A 344 -12.79 -23.74 13.96
C VAL A 344 -12.88 -22.23 13.80
N TRP A 345 -11.76 -21.61 13.39
CA TRP A 345 -11.69 -20.18 13.12
C TRP A 345 -12.37 -19.82 11.80
N GLN A 346 -13.25 -18.83 11.84
CA GLN A 346 -13.91 -18.31 10.66
C GLN A 346 -14.12 -16.79 10.73
N ARG A 347 -14.14 -16.16 9.56
CA ARG A 347 -14.53 -14.75 9.42
C ARG A 347 -16.03 -14.59 9.68
N ASP A 348 -16.46 -13.36 9.94
CA ASP A 348 -17.87 -13.00 9.84
C ASP A 348 -18.32 -13.16 8.37
N PRO A 349 -19.22 -14.10 8.05
CA PRO A 349 -19.67 -14.33 6.68
C PRO A 349 -20.47 -13.15 6.10
N ARG A 350 -21.03 -12.29 6.97
CA ARG A 350 -21.86 -11.14 6.60
C ARG A 350 -21.08 -9.84 6.55
N ASN A 351 -19.83 -9.82 7.02
CA ASN A 351 -19.00 -8.64 6.93
C ASN A 351 -18.18 -8.67 5.62
N PRO A 352 -18.49 -7.81 4.63
CA PRO A 352 -17.74 -7.75 3.39
C PRO A 352 -16.34 -7.14 3.60
N VAL A 353 -16.13 -6.41 4.68
CA VAL A 353 -14.86 -5.74 4.98
C VAL A 353 -13.96 -6.69 5.75
N VAL A 354 -12.89 -7.12 5.08
CA VAL A 354 -11.92 -8.06 5.64
C VAL A 354 -10.49 -7.59 5.40
N GLU A 355 -9.56 -8.07 6.22
CA GLU A 355 -8.12 -7.84 6.08
C GLU A 355 -7.33 -9.14 6.17
N PRO A 356 -6.17 -9.27 5.48
CA PRO A 356 -5.30 -10.42 5.65
C PRO A 356 -4.75 -10.53 7.07
N SER A 357 -4.82 -11.73 7.64
CA SER A 357 -4.32 -12.00 8.99
C SER A 357 -2.86 -12.42 8.98
N SER A 358 -2.11 -12.04 10.02
CA SER A 358 -0.71 -12.44 10.20
C SER A 358 -0.51 -13.95 10.41
N TYR A 359 -1.58 -14.71 10.66
CA TYR A 359 -1.58 -16.16 10.89
C TYR A 359 -2.31 -16.96 9.80
N GLY A 360 -2.60 -16.32 8.66
CA GLY A 360 -3.31 -16.94 7.53
C GLY A 360 -4.83 -16.68 7.52
N GLY A 361 -5.41 -16.65 6.33
CA GLY A 361 -6.83 -16.31 6.11
C GLY A 361 -7.11 -14.81 6.23
N HIS A 362 -8.39 -14.45 6.40
CA HIS A 362 -8.83 -13.07 6.50
C HIS A 362 -9.57 -12.82 7.83
N ASP A 363 -9.26 -11.71 8.47
CA ASP A 363 -9.95 -11.18 9.65
C ASP A 363 -11.08 -10.25 9.19
N SER A 364 -12.23 -10.32 9.85
CA SER A 364 -13.30 -9.34 9.63
C SER A 364 -12.93 -8.03 10.29
N VAL A 365 -13.24 -6.91 9.62
CA VAL A 365 -12.85 -5.58 10.10
C VAL A 365 -14.08 -4.79 10.50
N LEU A 366 -14.01 -4.17 11.68
CA LEU A 366 -14.98 -3.25 12.22
C LEU A 366 -14.32 -1.88 12.40
N VAL A 367 -15.01 -0.81 12.00
CA VAL A 367 -14.61 0.57 12.31
C VAL A 367 -15.70 1.19 13.19
N VAL A 368 -15.30 1.73 14.32
CA VAL A 368 -16.16 2.45 15.27
C VAL A 368 -15.78 3.93 15.20
N ASP A 369 -16.69 4.80 14.80
CA ASP A 369 -16.42 6.23 14.60
C ASP A 369 -16.52 7.07 15.89
N GLU A 370 -15.84 8.23 15.93
CA GLU A 370 -15.76 9.14 17.10
C GLU A 370 -17.10 9.76 17.52
N GLN A 371 -18.10 9.86 16.63
CA GLN A 371 -19.43 10.38 16.98
C GLN A 371 -20.26 9.45 17.88
N LEU A 372 -19.74 8.27 18.21
CA LEU A 372 -20.33 7.33 19.16
C LEU A 372 -19.80 7.48 20.60
N ALA A 373 -18.86 8.41 20.85
CA ALA A 373 -18.20 8.59 22.14
C ALA A 373 -18.73 9.79 22.98
N GLU A 374 -19.87 10.39 22.63
CA GLU A 374 -20.60 11.26 23.56
C GLU A 374 -21.49 10.41 24.49
N TRP A 375 -20.85 9.57 25.31
CA TRP A 375 -21.51 8.96 26.46
C TRP A 375 -20.78 9.35 27.74
N ASP A 376 -21.47 10.15 28.55
CA ASP A 376 -21.07 10.50 29.92
C ASP A 376 -21.07 9.24 30.80
N PRO A 377 -19.91 8.82 31.35
CA PRO A 377 -19.82 7.64 32.20
C PRO A 377 -20.47 7.81 33.58
N THR A 378 -20.98 8.99 33.93
CA THR A 378 -21.56 9.28 35.26
C THR A 378 -23.08 9.41 35.33
N GLY A 379 -23.81 9.41 34.21
CA GLY A 379 -25.27 9.29 34.23
C GLY A 379 -26.02 10.42 34.95
N GLU A 380 -25.50 11.65 34.98
CA GLU A 380 -26.27 12.80 35.47
C GLU A 380 -26.74 13.68 34.29
N GLN A 381 -28.02 13.54 33.94
CA GLN A 381 -28.71 14.46 33.04
C GLN A 381 -28.67 15.89 33.61
N LYS A 382 -27.84 16.77 33.06
CA LYS A 382 -28.06 18.22 33.19
C LYS A 382 -29.08 18.67 32.16
N THR A 383 -30.33 18.73 32.61
CA THR A 383 -31.45 19.38 31.94
C THR A 383 -31.09 20.83 31.63
N ARG A 384 -30.82 21.16 30.37
CA ARG A 384 -30.86 22.56 29.89
C ARG A 384 -32.33 22.92 29.68
N ILE A 385 -32.91 23.63 30.64
CA ILE A 385 -34.16 24.37 30.44
C ILE A 385 -33.81 25.66 29.72
N SER A 386 -34.49 25.89 28.59
CA SER A 386 -34.48 27.13 27.84
C SER A 386 -35.18 28.26 28.60
N ALA A 387 -34.45 29.35 28.85
CA ALA A 387 -34.87 30.75 28.68
C ALA A 387 -33.64 31.65 28.89
#